data_AF-A0A820RYR0-F1
#
_entry.id   AF-A0A820RYR0-F1
#
_cell.length_a   1.000
_cell.length_b   1.000
_cell.length_c   1.000
_cell.angle_alpha   90.00
_cell.angle_beta   90.00
_cell.angle_gamma   90.00
#
_symmetry.space_group_name_H-M   'P 1'
#
loop_
_entity.id
_entity.type
_entity.pdbx_description
1 polymer ?
#
loop_
_entity_poly.entity_id
_entity_poly.type
_entity_poly.pdbx_seq_one_letter_code
_entity_poly.pdbx_strand_id
1 'polypeptide(L)'
;MMENLAKASLEAEILDLKTMYGHKKTFQTVYEIYSARYQYSNTGYSIEIHEAVSKRLLDYGGSKTLLTQLLDEEQQRELEREQEAEEERQQVRPIAAVPCEPILHHEIMNLCKIQDPILNLSHLPNVFCPITDAFIGTTFYRESQPGCWQENLWITTEFKRVIQTKGESLDPFLRPPRWILIYRNQHIIFLSPYEANELMGRLQYLYHKSPSQKLMQTTLRLLLPRTRRDQSTLINARTLTIPPLISSDPEIPDYSIPIEILVALFAFNGTIYFENKREQDAYCKFLGLCLKPRNEIETNAFDKGWISIDGFVENLDDRKQLQLDQCRFISNSLGFIRKLTENRNQAHAPLSSHVGSIIINAIKLPIE
;
A
#
# COMPACT_ATOMS: atom_id res chain seq x y z
N MET A 1 -36.18 15.81 -35.54
CA MET A 1 -36.84 14.76 -34.73
C MET A 1 -36.00 14.36 -33.51
N MET A 2 -34.68 14.13 -33.66
CA MET A 2 -33.78 13.86 -32.52
C MET A 2 -33.61 15.02 -31.52
N GLU A 3 -33.62 16.28 -31.97
CA GLU A 3 -33.50 17.44 -31.05
C GLU A 3 -34.70 17.59 -30.10
N ASN A 4 -35.89 17.20 -30.55
CA ASN A 4 -37.10 17.27 -29.72
C ASN A 4 -37.16 16.13 -28.69
N LEU A 5 -36.56 14.98 -29.00
CA LEU A 5 -36.36 13.88 -28.05
C LEU A 5 -35.29 14.23 -27.01
N ALA A 6 -34.18 14.86 -27.43
CA ALA A 6 -33.14 15.32 -26.51
C ALA A 6 -33.67 16.36 -25.51
N LYS A 7 -34.56 17.27 -25.94
CA LYS A 7 -35.23 18.23 -25.04
C LYS A 7 -36.25 17.60 -24.09
N ALA A 8 -36.90 16.51 -24.48
CA ALA A 8 -37.88 15.81 -23.65
C ALA A 8 -37.22 14.90 -22.60
N SER A 9 -35.96 14.53 -22.78
CA SER A 9 -35.18 13.69 -21.86
C SER A 9 -34.33 14.46 -20.85
N LEU A 10 -34.34 15.79 -20.88
CA LEU A 10 -33.68 16.63 -19.88
C LEU A 10 -34.64 16.80 -18.69
N GLU A 11 -34.26 16.28 -17.53
CA GLU A 11 -35.01 16.46 -16.28
C GLU A 11 -35.19 17.97 -15.98
N ALA A 12 -36.32 18.33 -15.37
CA ALA A 12 -36.68 19.71 -15.09
C ALA A 12 -35.73 20.43 -14.11
N GLU A 13 -34.75 19.72 -13.54
CA GLU A 13 -33.78 20.18 -12.55
C GLU A 13 -32.39 20.47 -13.12
N ILE A 14 -32.24 20.63 -14.45
CA ILE A 14 -31.00 21.19 -14.98
C ILE A 14 -31.03 22.71 -14.79
N LEU A 15 -30.77 23.14 -13.56
CA LEU A 15 -30.30 24.49 -13.27
C LEU A 15 -28.96 24.65 -14.00
N ASP A 16 -28.89 25.66 -14.87
CA ASP A 16 -27.64 26.04 -15.52
C ASP A 16 -26.59 26.31 -14.41
N LEU A 17 -25.37 25.77 -14.56
CA LEU A 17 -24.28 26.02 -13.60
C LEU A 17 -24.05 27.52 -13.40
N LYS A 18 -24.36 28.34 -14.40
CA LYS A 18 -24.35 29.79 -14.31
C LYS A 18 -25.50 30.37 -13.48
N THR A 19 -26.63 29.69 -13.34
CA THR A 19 -27.68 30.07 -12.38
C THR A 19 -27.34 29.63 -10.96
N MET A 20 -26.63 28.51 -10.75
CA MET A 20 -26.14 28.13 -9.42
C MET A 20 -24.92 28.94 -8.95
N TYR A 21 -23.96 29.24 -9.82
CA TYR A 21 -22.66 29.83 -9.45
C TYR A 21 -22.37 31.19 -10.10
N GLY A 22 -23.20 31.65 -11.04
CA GLY A 22 -22.91 32.78 -11.92
C GLY A 22 -23.38 34.15 -11.45
N HIS A 23 -23.43 34.40 -10.14
CA HIS A 23 -23.45 35.78 -9.66
C HIS A 23 -22.13 36.46 -10.07
N LYS A 24 -22.20 37.60 -10.77
CA LYS A 24 -21.00 38.39 -11.10
C LYS A 24 -20.26 38.70 -9.80
N LYS A 25 -18.97 38.34 -9.75
CA LYS A 25 -18.06 38.64 -8.66
C LYS A 25 -17.85 40.16 -8.55
N THR A 26 -18.71 40.81 -7.79
CA THR A 26 -18.65 42.24 -7.52
C THR A 26 -18.16 42.47 -6.10
N PHE A 27 -17.22 43.39 -5.93
CA PHE A 27 -16.87 43.91 -4.62
C PHE A 27 -18.03 44.74 -4.10
N GLN A 28 -18.62 44.31 -2.99
CA GLN A 28 -19.67 45.03 -2.29
C GLN A 28 -19.25 45.23 -0.84
N THR A 29 -19.73 46.30 -0.22
CA THR A 29 -19.49 46.50 1.20
C THR A 29 -20.17 45.40 2.00
N VAL A 30 -19.60 45.05 3.15
CA VAL A 30 -20.18 44.02 4.03
C VAL A 30 -21.63 44.37 4.43
N TYR A 31 -21.93 45.66 4.56
CA TYR A 31 -23.27 46.17 4.82
C TYR A 31 -24.26 45.88 3.68
N GLU A 32 -23.85 46.12 2.43
CA GLU A 32 -24.70 45.85 1.25
C GLU A 32 -24.96 44.35 1.09
N ILE A 33 -23.95 43.52 1.33
CA ILE A 33 -24.07 42.05 1.27
C ILE A 33 -25.06 41.57 2.34
N TYR A 34 -24.94 42.06 3.58
CA TYR A 34 -25.85 41.71 4.68
C TYR A 34 -27.28 42.18 4.40
N SER A 35 -27.45 43.43 3.94
CA SER A 35 -28.76 44.02 3.67
C SER A 35 -29.50 43.30 2.54
N ALA A 36 -28.80 42.96 1.47
CA ALA A 36 -29.35 42.17 0.37
C ALA A 36 -29.82 40.80 0.87
N ARG A 37 -29.01 40.11 1.68
CA ARG A 37 -29.37 38.79 2.25
C ARG A 37 -30.60 38.86 3.16
N TYR A 38 -30.71 39.91 3.99
CA TYR A 38 -31.88 40.09 4.84
C TYR A 38 -33.17 40.24 4.03
N GLN A 39 -33.15 41.00 2.92
CA GLN A 39 -34.32 41.17 2.04
C GLN A 39 -34.82 39.85 1.44
N TYR A 40 -33.91 38.89 1.19
CA TYR A 40 -34.26 37.55 0.68
C TYR A 40 -34.45 36.50 1.79
N SER A 41 -34.11 36.82 3.04
CA SER A 41 -34.29 35.91 4.16
C SER A 41 -35.76 35.85 4.54
N ASN A 42 -36.42 34.73 4.27
CA ASN A 42 -37.85 34.53 4.53
C ASN A 42 -38.13 34.15 6.00
N THR A 43 -37.33 34.68 6.92
CA THR A 43 -37.26 34.24 8.32
C THR A 43 -37.69 35.38 9.23
N GLY A 44 -38.62 35.09 10.14
CA GLY A 44 -39.17 36.02 11.14
C GLY A 44 -38.17 36.43 12.22
N TYR A 45 -36.98 36.86 11.83
CA TYR A 45 -36.02 37.49 12.73
C TYR A 45 -36.58 38.83 13.21
N SER A 46 -36.40 39.14 14.50
CA SER A 46 -36.83 40.42 15.08
C SER A 46 -36.17 41.56 14.31
N ILE A 47 -36.98 42.48 13.79
CA ILE A 47 -36.56 43.70 13.10
C ILE A 47 -35.49 44.45 13.92
N GLU A 48 -35.59 44.39 15.24
CA GLU A 48 -34.66 44.99 16.19
C GLU A 48 -33.23 44.44 16.07
N ILE A 49 -33.08 43.14 15.80
CA ILE A 49 -31.76 42.51 15.58
C ILE A 49 -31.19 42.98 14.26
N HIS A 50 -32.01 43.05 13.22
CA HIS A 50 -31.57 43.57 11.93
C HIS A 50 -31.08 45.02 12.05
N GLU A 51 -31.85 45.87 12.71
CA GLU A 51 -31.48 47.28 12.95
C GLU A 51 -30.19 47.40 13.76
N ALA A 52 -30.03 46.60 14.82
CA ALA A 52 -28.82 46.60 15.64
C ALA A 52 -27.57 46.16 14.84
N VAL A 53 -27.68 45.11 14.03
CA VAL A 53 -26.58 44.60 13.20
C VAL A 53 -26.26 45.59 12.07
N SER A 54 -27.27 46.11 11.38
CA SER A 54 -27.13 47.12 10.33
C SER A 54 -26.42 48.38 10.85
N LYS A 55 -26.83 48.88 12.03
CA LYS A 55 -26.18 50.01 12.69
C LYS A 55 -24.72 49.69 13.03
N ARG A 56 -24.44 48.52 13.58
CA ARG A 56 -23.07 48.12 13.94
C ARG A 56 -22.17 47.94 12.71
N LEU A 57 -22.71 47.44 11.60
CA LEU A 57 -21.99 47.32 10.33
C LEU A 57 -21.66 48.69 9.73
N LEU A 58 -22.56 49.68 9.88
CA LEU A 58 -22.29 51.06 9.48
C LEU A 58 -21.24 51.73 10.39
N ASP A 59 -21.35 51.52 11.70
CA ASP A 59 -20.45 52.14 12.69
C ASP A 59 -19.03 51.56 12.67
N TYR A 60 -18.90 50.24 12.43
CA TYR A 60 -17.62 49.51 12.60
C TYR A 60 -17.16 48.72 11.37
N GLY A 61 -18.03 48.43 10.41
CA GLY A 61 -17.71 47.66 9.21
C GLY A 61 -16.92 48.46 8.16
N GLY A 62 -17.04 49.80 8.18
CA GLY A 62 -16.32 50.71 7.29
C GLY A 62 -16.61 50.47 5.80
N SER A 63 -15.73 51.00 4.93
CA SER A 63 -15.75 50.80 3.46
C SER A 63 -15.19 49.44 3.03
N LYS A 64 -15.10 48.47 3.94
CA LYS A 64 -14.53 47.15 3.64
C LYS A 64 -15.42 46.46 2.62
N THR A 65 -14.85 46.21 1.44
CA THR A 65 -15.49 45.48 0.37
C THR A 65 -15.01 44.04 0.39
N LEU A 66 -15.95 43.11 0.29
CA LEU A 66 -15.68 41.69 0.13
C LEU A 66 -16.32 41.22 -1.17
N LEU A 67 -15.79 40.12 -1.68
CA LEU A 67 -16.46 39.38 -2.74
C LEU A 67 -17.71 38.73 -2.15
N THR A 68 -18.88 39.00 -2.72
CA THR A 68 -20.18 38.55 -2.21
C THR A 68 -20.27 37.03 -1.96
N GLN A 69 -19.48 36.21 -2.68
CA GLN A 69 -19.44 34.74 -2.57
C GLN A 69 -18.48 34.19 -1.50
N LEU A 70 -17.51 34.98 -1.01
CA LEU A 70 -16.54 34.50 -0.01
C LEU A 70 -17.19 34.14 1.34
N LEU A 71 -18.26 34.85 1.69
CA LEU A 71 -19.04 34.57 2.90
C LEU A 71 -19.82 33.26 2.77
N ASP A 72 -20.27 32.90 1.56
CA ASP A 72 -21.03 31.66 1.32
C ASP A 72 -20.09 30.44 1.31
N GLU A 73 -18.91 30.57 0.71
CA GLU A 73 -17.89 29.52 0.72
C GLU A 73 -17.40 29.18 2.15
N GLU A 74 -17.22 30.19 3.00
CA GLU A 74 -16.79 29.97 4.39
C GLU A 74 -17.92 29.34 5.23
N GLN A 75 -19.17 29.78 5.03
CA GLN A 75 -20.35 29.16 5.67
C GLN A 75 -20.55 27.72 5.22
N GLN A 76 -20.34 27.42 3.93
CA GLN A 76 -20.40 26.06 3.41
C GLN A 76 -19.32 25.17 4.03
N ARG A 77 -18.08 25.68 4.17
CA ARG A 77 -16.97 24.96 4.81
C ARG A 77 -17.19 24.70 6.30
N GLU A 78 -17.93 25.57 6.99
CA GLU A 78 -18.35 25.36 8.37
C GLU A 78 -19.41 24.25 8.48
N LEU A 79 -20.43 24.29 7.63
CA LEU A 79 -21.48 23.26 7.55
C LEU A 79 -20.93 21.87 7.20
N GLU A 80 -20.00 21.78 6.25
CA GLU A 80 -19.35 20.52 5.87
C GLU A 80 -18.61 19.91 7.08
N ARG A 81 -17.85 20.71 7.83
CA ARG A 81 -17.16 20.25 9.05
C ARG A 81 -18.13 19.76 10.13
N GLU A 82 -19.28 20.41 10.28
CA GLU A 82 -20.29 20.00 11.25
C GLU A 82 -20.97 18.69 10.84
N GLN A 83 -21.28 18.53 9.55
CA GLN A 83 -21.83 17.30 9.00
C GLN A 83 -20.84 16.13 9.15
N GLU A 84 -19.57 16.32 8.77
CA GLU A 84 -18.53 15.30 8.97
C GLU A 84 -18.41 14.91 10.45
N ALA A 85 -18.42 15.88 11.37
CA ALA A 85 -18.35 15.62 12.81
C ALA A 85 -19.60 14.93 13.38
N GLU A 86 -20.78 15.13 12.77
CA GLU A 86 -22.01 14.43 13.15
C GLU A 86 -22.06 13.01 12.58
N GLU A 87 -21.62 12.82 11.34
CA GLU A 87 -21.42 11.50 10.73
C GLU A 87 -20.41 10.66 11.54
N GLU A 88 -19.28 11.24 11.96
CA GLU A 88 -18.29 10.57 12.82
C GLU A 88 -18.87 10.18 14.19
N ARG A 89 -19.78 10.99 14.76
CA ARG A 89 -20.45 10.70 16.04
C ARG A 89 -21.45 9.57 15.92
N GLN A 90 -22.08 9.42 14.75
CA GLN A 90 -23.03 8.34 14.48
C GLN A 90 -22.33 7.02 14.10
N GLN A 91 -21.04 7.06 13.76
CA GLN A 91 -20.26 5.87 13.46
C GLN A 91 -19.86 5.11 14.74
N VAL A 92 -20.52 3.99 15.00
CA VAL A 92 -20.10 3.04 16.05
C VAL A 92 -18.75 2.44 15.65
N ARG A 93 -17.68 2.88 16.32
CA ARG A 93 -16.33 2.34 16.10
C ARG A 93 -16.24 0.93 16.71
N PRO A 94 -15.57 -0.02 16.03
CA PRO A 94 -15.31 -1.32 16.63
C PRO A 94 -14.49 -1.16 17.91
N ILE A 95 -14.57 -2.18 18.78
CA ILE A 95 -13.80 -2.20 20.03
C ILE A 95 -12.31 -2.09 19.67
N ALA A 96 -11.58 -1.25 20.41
CA ALA A 96 -10.15 -1.10 20.19
C ALA A 96 -9.42 -2.43 20.50
N ALA A 97 -8.67 -2.93 19.53
CA ALA A 97 -7.83 -4.10 19.73
C ALA A 97 -6.70 -3.78 20.72
N VAL A 98 -6.36 -4.76 21.57
CA VAL A 98 -5.28 -4.62 22.55
C VAL A 98 -3.96 -5.05 21.89
N PRO A 99 -2.93 -4.17 21.82
CA PRO A 99 -1.65 -4.55 21.25
C PRO A 99 -0.95 -5.61 22.11
N CYS A 100 -0.14 -6.45 21.46
CA CYS A 100 0.75 -7.37 22.17
C CYS A 100 1.98 -6.62 22.71
N GLU A 101 2.44 -7.01 23.90
CA GLU A 101 3.73 -6.57 24.41
C GLU A 101 4.87 -7.16 23.58
N PRO A 102 5.87 -6.35 23.21
CA PRO A 102 6.98 -6.81 22.38
C PRO A 102 7.92 -7.73 23.17
N ILE A 103 8.47 -8.75 22.50
CA ILE A 103 9.38 -9.75 23.06
C ILE A 103 10.58 -9.87 22.13
N LEU A 104 11.78 -9.67 22.66
CA LEU A 104 13.02 -9.94 21.95
C LEU A 104 13.54 -11.33 22.31
N HIS A 105 13.56 -12.24 21.34
CA HIS A 105 14.18 -13.55 21.49
C HIS A 105 15.70 -13.46 21.43
N HIS A 106 16.40 -14.19 22.30
CA HIS A 106 17.86 -14.17 22.36
C HIS A 106 18.51 -14.72 21.07
N GLU A 107 17.85 -15.63 20.38
CA GLU A 107 18.29 -16.21 19.11
C GLU A 107 18.33 -15.18 17.98
N ILE A 108 17.50 -14.14 18.03
CA ILE A 108 17.57 -13.01 17.08
C ILE A 108 18.92 -12.30 17.20
N MET A 109 19.40 -12.10 18.43
CA MET A 109 20.70 -11.49 18.68
C MET A 109 21.87 -12.38 18.25
N ASN A 110 21.68 -13.70 18.23
CA ASN A 110 22.68 -14.64 17.73
C ASN A 110 22.87 -14.55 16.21
N LEU A 111 21.89 -14.05 15.44
CA LEU A 111 22.04 -13.82 13.99
C LEU A 111 23.16 -12.82 13.65
N CYS A 112 23.51 -11.95 14.59
CA CYS A 112 24.62 -11.01 14.46
C CYS A 112 26.00 -11.65 14.66
N LYS A 113 26.09 -12.86 15.22
CA LYS A 113 27.37 -13.51 15.55
C LYS A 113 27.94 -14.22 14.31
N ILE A 114 28.82 -13.53 13.59
CA ILE A 114 29.42 -14.01 12.33
C ILE A 114 30.35 -15.22 12.53
N GLN A 115 30.90 -15.41 13.72
CA GLN A 115 31.85 -16.51 13.98
C GLN A 115 31.16 -17.83 14.36
N ASP A 116 29.88 -17.78 14.74
CA ASP A 116 29.12 -18.96 15.12
C ASP A 116 28.68 -19.74 13.87
N PRO A 117 28.47 -21.07 13.96
CA PRO A 117 27.90 -21.85 12.88
C PRO A 117 26.54 -21.27 12.45
N ILE A 118 26.20 -21.44 11.18
CA ILE A 118 24.92 -20.97 10.62
C ILE A 118 23.79 -21.58 11.45
N LEU A 119 22.94 -20.73 12.01
CA LEU A 119 21.77 -21.17 12.76
C LEU A 119 20.80 -21.83 11.79
N ASN A 120 20.42 -23.07 12.10
CA ASN A 120 19.33 -23.71 11.39
C ASN A 120 18.00 -23.14 11.90
N LEU A 121 17.42 -22.21 11.14
CA LEU A 121 16.18 -21.52 11.51
C LEU A 121 15.02 -22.49 11.73
N SER A 122 14.97 -23.60 10.97
CA SER A 122 13.92 -24.63 11.09
C SER A 122 13.94 -25.37 12.44
N HIS A 123 15.10 -25.41 13.12
CA HIS A 123 15.23 -26.01 14.45
C HIS A 123 14.79 -25.08 15.59
N LEU A 124 14.46 -23.83 15.28
CA LEU A 124 14.04 -22.80 16.22
C LEU A 124 12.61 -22.31 15.93
N PRO A 125 11.60 -23.20 15.89
CA PRO A 125 10.23 -22.85 15.49
C PRO A 125 9.53 -21.87 16.44
N ASN A 126 10.04 -21.73 17.67
CA ASN A 126 9.55 -20.76 18.65
C ASN A 126 9.95 -19.31 18.32
N VAL A 127 10.90 -19.12 17.40
CA VAL A 127 11.46 -17.81 17.04
C VAL A 127 11.28 -17.52 15.56
N PHE A 128 11.51 -18.51 14.69
CA PHE A 128 11.41 -18.36 13.25
C PHE A 128 10.31 -19.24 12.70
N CYS A 129 9.55 -18.72 11.75
CA CYS A 129 8.56 -19.49 11.01
C CYS A 129 8.57 -19.10 9.52
N PRO A 130 8.05 -19.94 8.63
CA PRO A 130 7.94 -19.63 7.21
C PRO A 130 7.15 -18.33 6.97
N ILE A 131 7.44 -17.60 5.90
CA ILE A 131 6.78 -16.31 5.61
C ILE A 131 5.25 -16.37 5.62
N THR A 132 4.67 -17.50 5.22
CA THR A 132 3.22 -17.74 5.14
C THR A 132 2.53 -17.80 6.51
N ASP A 133 3.29 -18.03 7.58
CA ASP A 133 2.80 -17.95 8.95
C ASP A 133 2.34 -16.54 9.33
N ALA A 134 2.76 -15.51 8.58
CA ALA A 134 2.26 -14.15 8.73
C ALA A 134 0.73 -14.06 8.57
N PHE A 135 0.14 -15.03 7.85
CA PHE A 135 -1.29 -15.09 7.57
C PHE A 135 -2.06 -15.98 8.55
N ILE A 136 -1.43 -16.64 9.53
CA ILE A 136 -2.17 -17.47 10.48
C ILE A 136 -3.18 -16.61 11.26
N GLY A 137 -4.43 -17.07 11.31
CA GLY A 137 -5.54 -16.32 11.94
C GLY A 137 -6.16 -15.22 11.05
N THR A 138 -5.75 -15.14 9.78
CA THR A 138 -6.33 -14.27 8.75
C THR A 138 -7.13 -15.08 7.73
N THR A 139 -7.98 -14.41 6.96
CA THR A 139 -8.67 -15.01 5.80
C THR A 139 -7.69 -15.40 4.67
N PHE A 140 -6.48 -14.83 4.67
CA PHE A 140 -5.46 -15.06 3.64
C PHE A 140 -4.75 -16.41 3.76
N TYR A 141 -4.74 -17.07 4.94
CA TYR A 141 -3.89 -18.24 5.18
C TYR A 141 -4.08 -19.35 4.15
N ARG A 142 -5.34 -19.73 3.90
CA ARG A 142 -5.68 -20.81 2.94
C ARG A 142 -5.35 -20.41 1.51
N GLU A 143 -5.69 -19.18 1.13
CA GLU A 143 -5.48 -18.67 -0.23
C GLU A 143 -3.99 -18.42 -0.55
N SER A 144 -3.16 -18.20 0.48
CA SER A 144 -1.72 -18.00 0.35
C SER A 144 -0.95 -19.24 -0.11
N GLN A 145 -1.57 -20.43 -0.04
CA GLN A 145 -0.97 -21.72 -0.36
C GLN A 145 0.39 -21.93 0.35
N PRO A 146 0.40 -22.23 1.66
CA PRO A 146 1.60 -22.13 2.50
C PRO A 146 2.84 -22.90 2.00
N GLY A 147 2.66 -24.01 1.30
CA GLY A 147 3.76 -24.83 0.73
C GLY A 147 4.34 -24.31 -0.59
N CYS A 148 3.78 -23.24 -1.15
CA CYS A 148 4.16 -22.73 -2.48
C CYS A 148 5.20 -21.60 -2.42
N TRP A 149 5.56 -21.11 -1.24
CA TRP A 149 6.54 -20.03 -1.12
C TRP A 149 7.98 -20.56 -1.09
N GLN A 150 8.96 -19.68 -1.28
CA GLN A 150 10.37 -20.06 -1.19
C GLN A 150 10.77 -20.40 0.25
N GLU A 151 11.51 -21.49 0.43
CA GLU A 151 11.93 -22.01 1.75
C GLU A 151 12.92 -21.11 2.50
N ASN A 152 13.54 -20.17 1.79
CA ASN A 152 14.47 -19.21 2.38
C ASN A 152 13.80 -17.90 2.81
N LEU A 153 12.47 -17.81 2.74
CA LEU A 153 11.67 -16.70 3.23
C LEU A 153 11.08 -17.02 4.61
N TRP A 154 11.48 -16.24 5.59
CA TRP A 154 11.14 -16.43 7.00
C TRP A 154 10.54 -15.14 7.58
N ILE A 155 9.80 -15.32 8.67
CA ILE A 155 9.38 -14.24 9.56
C ILE A 155 9.76 -14.63 11.00
N THR A 156 9.86 -13.65 11.89
CA THR A 156 9.94 -13.92 13.33
C THR A 156 8.56 -14.19 13.91
N THR A 157 8.49 -14.93 15.02
CA THR A 157 7.23 -15.10 15.77
C THR A 157 6.70 -13.76 16.28
N GLU A 158 7.59 -12.82 16.58
CA GLU A 158 7.20 -11.46 16.89
C GLU A 158 6.60 -10.74 15.67
N PHE A 159 7.11 -10.94 14.45
CA PHE A 159 6.59 -10.29 13.24
C PHE A 159 5.06 -10.42 13.10
N LYS A 160 4.51 -11.61 13.38
CA LYS A 160 3.06 -11.88 13.29
C LYS A 160 2.26 -11.51 14.54
N ARG A 161 2.91 -11.24 15.67
CA ARG A 161 2.24 -10.92 16.94
C ARG A 161 1.99 -9.41 17.06
N VAL A 162 0.81 -8.97 16.60
CA VAL A 162 0.43 -7.55 16.59
C VAL A 162 -0.58 -7.22 17.68
N ILE A 163 -1.66 -7.99 17.77
CA ILE A 163 -2.73 -7.79 18.75
C ILE A 163 -3.03 -9.07 19.52
N GLN A 164 -3.65 -8.94 20.69
CA GLN A 164 -4.16 -10.04 21.49
C GLN A 164 -5.46 -10.56 20.85
N THR A 165 -5.45 -11.81 20.39
CA THR A 165 -6.57 -12.42 19.65
C THR A 165 -7.76 -12.67 20.58
N LYS A 166 -8.86 -11.94 20.37
CA LYS A 166 -10.15 -12.13 21.07
C LYS A 166 -11.29 -12.52 20.10
N GLY A 167 -10.98 -13.34 19.11
CA GLY A 167 -11.97 -13.81 18.12
C GLY A 167 -12.17 -12.90 16.90
N GLU A 168 -11.36 -11.85 16.76
CA GLU A 168 -11.38 -10.94 15.62
C GLU A 168 -10.50 -11.45 14.47
N SER A 169 -10.87 -11.10 13.22
CA SER A 169 -10.02 -11.37 12.06
C SER A 169 -8.73 -10.55 12.16
N LEU A 170 -7.58 -11.20 11.95
CA LEU A 170 -6.29 -10.54 11.96
C LEU A 170 -5.96 -9.78 10.66
N ASP A 171 -6.83 -9.85 9.65
CA ASP A 171 -6.60 -9.22 8.34
C ASP A 171 -6.20 -7.74 8.44
N PRO A 172 -6.93 -6.86 9.17
CA PRO A 172 -6.58 -5.44 9.24
C PRO A 172 -5.31 -5.17 10.06
N PHE A 173 -4.90 -6.14 10.87
CA PHE A 173 -3.77 -6.05 11.80
C PHE A 173 -2.50 -6.68 11.23
N LEU A 174 -2.50 -7.11 9.97
CA LEU A 174 -1.31 -7.61 9.29
C LEU A 174 -0.20 -6.56 9.31
N ARG A 175 0.91 -6.88 9.98
CA ARG A 175 2.06 -5.97 10.11
C ARG A 175 2.69 -5.69 8.74
N PRO A 176 2.89 -4.41 8.35
CA PRO A 176 3.58 -4.07 7.11
C PRO A 176 5.01 -4.64 7.07
N PRO A 177 5.38 -5.39 6.03
CA PRO A 177 6.68 -6.07 5.94
C PRO A 177 7.78 -5.11 5.49
N ARG A 178 8.30 -4.31 6.44
CA ARG A 178 9.27 -3.24 6.16
C ARG A 178 10.72 -3.61 6.43
N TRP A 179 10.98 -4.35 7.51
CA TRP A 179 12.34 -4.65 7.95
C TRP A 179 12.72 -6.07 7.56
N ILE A 180 13.81 -6.18 6.82
CA ILE A 180 14.35 -7.46 6.35
C ILE A 180 15.76 -7.64 6.88
N LEU A 181 16.01 -8.76 7.54
CA LEU A 181 17.35 -9.26 7.77
C LEU A 181 17.71 -10.24 6.66
N ILE A 182 18.76 -9.93 5.92
CA ILE A 182 19.45 -10.91 5.07
C ILE A 182 20.46 -11.58 5.97
N TYR A 183 20.25 -12.84 6.30
CA TYR A 183 21.14 -13.64 7.13
C TYR A 183 21.99 -14.55 6.25
N ARG A 184 23.31 -14.41 6.37
CA ARG A 184 24.32 -15.21 5.66
C ARG A 184 24.17 -15.22 4.13
N ASN A 185 23.59 -14.17 3.53
CA ASN A 185 23.25 -14.12 2.11
C ASN A 185 22.39 -15.31 1.62
N GLN A 186 21.70 -16.01 2.53
CA GLN A 186 20.95 -17.23 2.24
C GLN A 186 19.48 -17.07 2.63
N HIS A 187 19.23 -16.58 3.85
CA HIS A 187 17.90 -16.45 4.41
C HIS A 187 17.46 -14.99 4.42
N ILE A 188 16.20 -14.75 4.08
CA ILE A 188 15.54 -13.45 4.20
C ILE A 188 14.50 -13.57 5.31
N ILE A 189 14.65 -12.77 6.35
CA ILE A 189 13.84 -12.84 7.56
C ILE A 189 13.14 -11.49 7.76
N PHE A 190 11.81 -11.48 7.76
CA PHE A 190 11.03 -10.32 8.14
C PHE A 190 10.99 -10.17 9.65
N LEU A 191 11.26 -8.95 10.11
CA LEU A 191 11.38 -8.59 11.51
C LEU A 191 10.28 -7.61 11.92
N SER A 192 9.92 -7.65 13.20
CA SER A 192 9.19 -6.53 13.80
C SER A 192 10.05 -5.27 13.86
N PRO A 193 9.46 -4.06 13.87
CA PRO A 193 10.20 -2.82 14.09
C PRO A 193 10.98 -2.82 15.41
N TYR A 194 10.46 -3.48 16.44
CA TYR A 194 11.12 -3.62 17.74
C TYR A 194 12.42 -4.43 17.63
N GLU A 195 12.36 -5.62 17.03
CA GLU A 195 13.55 -6.45 16.79
C GLU A 195 14.55 -5.75 15.85
N ALA A 196 14.07 -5.08 14.80
CA ALA A 196 14.92 -4.35 13.87
C ALA A 196 15.70 -3.22 14.56
N ASN A 197 15.06 -2.50 15.50
CA ASN A 197 15.71 -1.44 16.27
C ASN A 197 16.87 -1.99 17.12
N GLU A 198 16.67 -3.12 17.81
CA GLU A 198 17.70 -3.77 18.62
C GLU A 198 18.87 -4.30 17.76
N LEU A 199 18.54 -4.93 16.62
CA LEU A 199 19.54 -5.44 15.68
C LEU A 199 20.34 -4.33 15.03
N MET A 200 19.72 -3.18 14.71
CA MET A 200 20.40 -2.04 14.13
C MET A 200 21.58 -1.59 15.01
N GLY A 201 21.34 -1.37 16.30
CA GLY A 201 22.39 -1.00 17.24
C GLY A 201 23.47 -2.07 17.38
N ARG A 202 23.06 -3.35 17.40
CA ARG A 202 24.00 -4.47 17.54
C ARG A 202 24.92 -4.65 16.33
N LEU A 203 24.35 -4.61 15.12
CA LEU A 203 25.10 -4.74 13.88
C LEU A 203 26.08 -3.57 13.71
N GLN A 204 25.65 -2.35 14.01
CA GLN A 204 26.53 -1.17 13.99
C GLN A 204 27.68 -1.30 14.99
N TYR A 205 27.40 -1.70 16.23
CA TYR A 205 28.44 -1.91 17.24
C TYR A 205 29.49 -2.94 16.79
N LEU A 206 29.05 -4.09 16.25
CA LEU A 206 29.96 -5.14 15.79
C LEU A 206 30.79 -4.68 14.58
N TYR A 207 30.17 -3.97 13.65
CA TYR A 207 30.84 -3.38 12.49
C TYR A 207 32.01 -2.46 12.90
N HIS A 208 31.81 -1.59 13.89
CA HIS A 208 32.88 -0.69 14.38
C HIS A 208 33.95 -1.40 15.22
N LYS A 209 33.59 -2.41 16.00
CA LYS A 209 34.53 -3.11 16.90
C LYS A 209 35.43 -4.11 16.17
N SER A 210 34.99 -4.63 15.03
CA SER A 210 35.71 -5.67 14.30
C SER A 210 35.77 -5.35 12.80
N PRO A 211 36.51 -4.30 12.39
CA PRO A 211 36.66 -3.90 10.99
C PRO A 211 37.30 -4.99 10.11
N SER A 212 37.98 -5.96 10.73
CA SER A 212 38.55 -7.15 10.07
C SER A 212 37.50 -8.17 9.64
N GLN A 213 36.25 -8.09 10.14
CA GLN A 213 35.10 -8.88 9.65
C GLN A 213 34.57 -8.25 8.36
N LYS A 214 35.45 -8.14 7.35
CA LYS A 214 35.19 -7.52 6.04
C LYS A 214 34.05 -8.16 5.24
N LEU A 215 33.46 -9.26 5.72
CA LEU A 215 32.30 -9.90 5.12
C LEU A 215 31.17 -10.01 6.16
N MET A 216 30.48 -8.90 6.45
CA MET A 216 29.20 -8.99 7.15
C MET A 216 28.17 -9.59 6.18
N GLN A 217 28.06 -10.93 6.21
CA GLN A 217 27.07 -11.68 5.45
C GLN A 217 25.64 -11.50 6.00
N THR A 218 25.52 -10.80 7.13
CA THR A 218 24.24 -10.45 7.75
C THR A 218 24.02 -8.95 7.62
N THR A 219 22.97 -8.54 6.90
CA THR A 219 22.61 -7.13 6.72
C THR A 219 21.13 -6.91 7.01
N LEU A 220 20.82 -5.85 7.73
CA LEU A 220 19.47 -5.33 7.92
C LEU A 220 19.16 -4.31 6.82
N ARG A 221 18.03 -4.45 6.14
CA ARG A 221 17.60 -3.63 5.01
C ARG A 221 16.13 -3.21 5.15
N LEU A 222 15.79 -2.07 4.56
CA LEU A 222 14.43 -1.56 4.48
C LEU A 222 13.79 -1.97 3.15
N LEU A 223 12.57 -2.49 3.19
CA LEU A 223 11.74 -2.77 2.03
C LEU A 223 10.49 -1.89 2.07
N LEU A 224 10.30 -1.07 1.04
CA LEU A 224 9.06 -0.34 0.82
C LEU A 224 8.31 -0.91 -0.39
N PRO A 225 6.97 -0.96 -0.35
CA PRO A 225 6.19 -1.28 -1.53
C PRO A 225 6.30 -0.15 -2.54
N ARG A 226 6.42 -0.50 -3.82
CA ARG A 226 6.39 0.50 -4.91
C ARG A 226 4.93 0.79 -5.27
N THR A 227 4.35 1.82 -4.66
CA THR A 227 2.96 2.26 -4.91
C THR A 227 2.86 3.39 -5.93
N ARG A 228 4.01 3.97 -6.31
CA ARG A 228 4.16 4.95 -7.40
C ARG A 228 5.30 4.51 -8.33
N ARG A 229 5.25 4.88 -9.61
CA ARG A 229 6.23 4.45 -10.63
C ARG A 229 7.67 4.81 -10.28
N ASP A 230 7.88 5.99 -9.73
CA ASP A 230 9.18 6.59 -9.38
C ASP A 230 9.66 6.25 -7.97
N GLN A 231 8.92 5.41 -7.24
CA GLN A 231 9.27 5.08 -5.86
C GLN A 231 10.33 3.96 -5.80
N SER A 232 11.37 4.19 -5.01
CA SER A 232 12.36 3.15 -4.70
C SER A 232 11.82 2.18 -3.66
N THR A 233 12.15 0.89 -3.81
CA THR A 233 11.86 -0.15 -2.81
C THR A 233 12.83 -0.13 -1.64
N LEU A 234 13.92 0.66 -1.73
CA LEU A 234 15.00 0.83 -0.74
C LEU A 234 15.79 -0.45 -0.36
N ILE A 235 15.36 -1.63 -0.81
CA ILE A 235 15.95 -2.92 -0.42
C ILE A 235 17.41 -3.08 -0.88
N ASN A 236 17.82 -2.37 -1.92
CA ASN A 236 19.18 -2.36 -2.46
C ASN A 236 19.89 -1.01 -2.22
N ALA A 237 19.33 -0.12 -1.39
CA ALA A 237 19.97 1.14 -1.06
C ALA A 237 21.15 0.90 -0.10
N ARG A 238 22.38 0.98 -0.64
CA ARG A 238 23.63 0.72 0.11
C ARG A 238 23.78 1.58 1.36
N THR A 239 23.37 2.85 1.27
CA THR A 239 23.46 3.83 2.37
C THR A 239 22.44 3.58 3.48
N LEU A 240 21.36 2.86 3.18
CA LEU A 240 20.30 2.50 4.14
C LEU A 240 20.42 1.05 4.62
N THR A 241 21.42 0.32 4.14
CA THR A 241 21.76 -1.02 4.62
C THR A 241 22.54 -0.90 5.91
N ILE A 242 22.28 -1.78 6.88
CA ILE A 242 22.95 -1.80 8.17
C ILE A 242 23.64 -3.17 8.35
N PRO A 243 24.97 -3.22 8.52
CA PRO A 243 25.90 -2.08 8.41
C PRO A 243 25.94 -1.48 6.99
N PRO A 244 26.37 -0.21 6.85
CA PRO A 244 26.48 0.42 5.54
C PRO A 244 27.49 -0.29 4.62
N LEU A 245 27.06 -0.59 3.39
CA LEU A 245 27.90 -1.22 2.36
C LEU A 245 28.67 -0.14 1.59
N ILE A 246 29.57 0.59 2.28
CA ILE A 246 30.35 1.72 1.72
C ILE A 246 31.76 1.25 1.27
N SER A 247 32.00 -0.06 1.08
CA SER A 247 33.34 -0.51 0.70
C SER A 247 33.67 -0.08 -0.74
N SER A 248 34.72 0.73 -0.87
CA SER A 248 35.41 1.08 -2.11
C SER A 248 36.32 -0.03 -2.65
N ASP A 249 36.16 -1.25 -2.14
CA ASP A 249 37.00 -2.42 -2.45
C ASP A 249 36.35 -3.24 -3.58
N PRO A 250 36.88 -3.21 -4.81
CA PRO A 250 36.25 -3.83 -5.99
C PRO A 250 36.23 -5.37 -5.97
N GLU A 251 36.91 -6.00 -5.01
CA GLU A 251 36.97 -7.47 -4.88
C GLU A 251 35.83 -8.08 -4.04
N ILE A 252 34.98 -7.26 -3.39
CA ILE A 252 33.91 -7.76 -2.52
C ILE A 252 32.54 -7.51 -3.17
N PRO A 253 31.88 -8.55 -3.73
CA PRO A 253 30.57 -8.36 -4.34
C PRO A 253 29.50 -8.16 -3.28
N ASP A 254 28.75 -7.08 -3.42
CA ASP A 254 27.52 -6.88 -2.65
C ASP A 254 26.54 -8.02 -2.91
N TYR A 255 25.93 -8.53 -1.85
CA TYR A 255 24.82 -9.45 -2.01
C TYR A 255 23.58 -8.72 -2.55
N SER A 256 23.26 -9.00 -3.81
CA SER A 256 21.99 -8.63 -4.42
C SER A 256 21.00 -9.77 -4.27
N ILE A 257 19.76 -9.45 -3.91
CA ILE A 257 18.69 -10.45 -3.77
C ILE A 257 18.35 -10.98 -5.17
N PRO A 258 18.36 -12.31 -5.39
CA PRO A 258 17.93 -12.91 -6.66
C PRO A 258 16.52 -12.46 -7.05
N ILE A 259 16.32 -12.22 -8.34
CA ILE A 259 15.06 -11.63 -8.86
C ILE A 259 13.85 -12.52 -8.53
N GLU A 260 14.05 -13.83 -8.51
CA GLU A 260 13.03 -14.84 -8.19
C GLU A 260 12.54 -14.70 -6.75
N ILE A 261 13.41 -14.29 -5.84
CA ILE A 261 13.04 -14.03 -4.45
C ILE A 261 12.46 -12.62 -4.32
N LEU A 262 13.05 -11.64 -5.02
CA LEU A 262 12.60 -10.25 -4.98
C LEU A 262 11.13 -10.09 -5.36
N VAL A 263 10.67 -10.81 -6.39
CA VAL A 263 9.25 -10.75 -6.82
C VAL A 263 8.28 -11.38 -5.82
N ALA A 264 8.72 -12.38 -5.05
CA ALA A 264 7.93 -12.89 -3.93
C ALA A 264 7.83 -11.87 -2.80
N LEU A 265 8.90 -11.11 -2.54
CA LEU A 265 8.85 -9.99 -1.60
C LEU A 265 7.89 -8.88 -2.08
N PHE A 266 7.84 -8.61 -3.39
CA PHE A 266 6.90 -7.66 -3.98
C PHE A 266 5.44 -8.11 -3.84
N ALA A 267 5.18 -9.39 -4.11
CA ALA A 267 3.86 -9.99 -3.89
C ALA A 267 3.45 -9.89 -2.41
N PHE A 268 4.37 -10.18 -1.49
CA PHE A 268 4.10 -10.16 -0.05
C PHE A 268 3.90 -8.74 0.53
N ASN A 269 4.66 -7.75 0.03
CA ASN A 269 4.63 -6.38 0.54
C ASN A 269 3.55 -5.49 -0.09
N GLY A 270 2.89 -5.95 -1.16
CA GLY A 270 1.84 -5.19 -1.86
C GLY A 270 2.38 -4.18 -2.87
N THR A 271 3.55 -4.44 -3.47
CA THR A 271 4.09 -3.61 -4.56
C THR A 271 3.19 -3.68 -5.79
N ILE A 272 2.90 -2.53 -6.42
CA ILE A 272 2.01 -2.45 -7.59
C ILE A 272 2.67 -1.95 -8.88
N TYR A 273 3.89 -1.40 -8.79
CA TYR A 273 4.70 -1.00 -9.94
C TYR A 273 6.04 -1.73 -9.98
N PHE A 274 6.56 -1.89 -11.20
CA PHE A 274 7.85 -2.50 -11.50
C PHE A 274 8.76 -1.46 -12.16
N GLU A 275 10.05 -1.53 -11.87
CA GLU A 275 11.07 -0.61 -12.40
C GLU A 275 11.52 -1.01 -13.80
N ASN A 276 11.52 -2.31 -14.11
CA ASN A 276 12.01 -2.80 -15.39
C ASN A 276 11.28 -4.07 -15.81
N LYS A 277 11.38 -4.38 -17.11
CA LYS A 277 10.69 -5.53 -17.74
C LYS A 277 11.05 -6.86 -17.06
N ARG A 278 12.27 -6.97 -16.52
CA ARG A 278 12.75 -8.16 -15.83
C ARG A 278 11.99 -8.43 -14.53
N GLU A 279 11.71 -7.41 -13.72
CA GLU A 279 10.86 -7.53 -12.53
C GLU A 279 9.45 -8.02 -12.89
N GLN A 280 8.84 -7.42 -13.91
CA GLN A 280 7.49 -7.78 -14.34
C GLN A 280 7.41 -9.21 -14.91
N ASP A 281 8.40 -9.61 -15.72
CA ASP A 281 8.48 -10.98 -16.25
C ASP A 281 8.69 -12.02 -15.14
N ALA A 282 9.60 -11.75 -14.21
CA ALA A 282 9.82 -12.63 -13.07
C ALA A 282 8.58 -12.73 -12.17
N TYR A 283 7.83 -11.64 -12.01
CA TYR A 283 6.58 -11.63 -11.24
C TYR A 283 5.51 -12.52 -11.89
N CYS A 284 5.34 -12.44 -13.21
CA CYS A 284 4.46 -13.32 -13.96
C CYS A 284 4.90 -14.79 -13.84
N LYS A 285 6.20 -15.08 -13.94
CA LYS A 285 6.75 -16.44 -13.77
C LYS A 285 6.51 -16.99 -12.37
N PHE A 286 6.72 -16.18 -11.33
CA PHE A 286 6.44 -16.53 -9.94
C PHE A 286 4.97 -16.94 -9.74
N LEU A 287 4.03 -16.21 -10.36
CA LEU A 287 2.60 -16.49 -10.28
C LEU A 287 2.10 -17.52 -11.31
N GLY A 288 2.93 -17.96 -12.26
CA GLY A 288 2.54 -18.93 -13.30
C GLY A 288 1.62 -18.36 -14.38
N LEU A 289 1.90 -17.12 -14.81
CA LEU A 289 1.03 -16.36 -15.71
C LEU A 289 1.63 -16.17 -17.11
N CYS A 290 0.83 -16.46 -18.14
CA CYS A 290 1.06 -16.09 -19.55
C CYS A 290 0.03 -15.05 -20.01
N LEU A 291 0.41 -13.78 -19.87
CA LEU A 291 -0.46 -12.61 -20.05
C LEU A 291 -0.44 -12.07 -21.49
N LYS A 292 -1.40 -11.20 -21.81
CA LYS A 292 -1.43 -10.45 -23.08
C LYS A 292 -0.46 -9.25 -23.02
N PRO A 293 0.16 -8.81 -24.14
CA PRO A 293 0.14 -9.43 -25.46
C PRO A 293 0.96 -10.72 -25.49
N ARG A 294 0.40 -11.77 -26.12
CA ARG A 294 1.02 -13.09 -26.22
C ARG A 294 1.87 -13.19 -27.48
N ASN A 295 2.97 -13.93 -27.40
CA ASN A 295 3.73 -14.32 -28.58
C ASN A 295 3.03 -15.47 -29.34
N GLU A 296 3.57 -15.90 -30.49
CA GLU A 296 2.96 -16.96 -31.31
C GLU A 296 2.82 -18.29 -30.57
N ILE A 297 3.81 -18.65 -29.75
CA ILE A 297 3.83 -19.90 -28.96
C ILE A 297 2.74 -19.85 -27.88
N GLU A 298 2.66 -18.75 -27.14
CA GLU A 298 1.66 -18.51 -26.11
C GLU A 298 0.24 -18.40 -26.69
N THR A 299 0.10 -17.86 -27.90
CA THR A 299 -1.19 -17.79 -28.59
C THR A 299 -1.68 -19.20 -28.94
N ASN A 300 -0.82 -20.04 -29.52
CA ASN A 300 -1.13 -21.43 -29.80
C ASN A 300 -1.43 -22.23 -28.52
N ALA A 301 -0.67 -22.01 -27.44
CA ALA A 301 -0.93 -22.63 -26.15
C ALA A 301 -2.28 -22.21 -25.55
N PHE A 302 -2.69 -20.96 -25.74
CA PHE A 302 -4.02 -20.49 -25.34
C PHE A 302 -5.13 -21.16 -26.16
N ASP A 303 -4.95 -21.28 -27.48
CA ASP A 303 -5.93 -21.93 -28.36
C ASP A 303 -6.08 -23.44 -28.05
N LYS A 304 -5.01 -24.08 -27.55
CA LYS A 304 -5.02 -25.45 -27.03
C LYS A 304 -5.64 -25.60 -25.63
N GLY A 305 -5.98 -24.48 -24.96
CA GLY A 305 -6.53 -24.47 -23.62
C GLY A 305 -5.51 -24.67 -22.49
N TRP A 306 -4.21 -24.53 -22.76
CA TRP A 306 -3.16 -24.63 -21.72
C TRP A 306 -3.13 -23.40 -20.80
N ILE A 307 -3.52 -22.25 -21.36
CA ILE A 307 -3.54 -20.96 -20.66
C ILE A 307 -4.99 -20.57 -20.40
N SER A 308 -5.34 -20.29 -19.15
CA SER A 308 -6.67 -19.84 -18.77
C SER A 308 -6.95 -18.40 -19.23
N ILE A 309 -8.20 -17.95 -19.16
CA ILE A 309 -8.63 -16.61 -19.60
C ILE A 309 -7.91 -15.51 -18.82
N ASP A 310 -7.69 -15.74 -17.53
CA ASP A 310 -6.92 -14.90 -16.61
C ASP A 310 -5.40 -15.02 -16.79
N GLY A 311 -4.95 -15.87 -17.72
CA GLY A 311 -3.54 -16.09 -18.03
C GLY A 311 -2.86 -17.15 -17.16
N PHE A 312 -3.53 -17.76 -16.19
CA PHE A 312 -2.91 -18.79 -15.34
C PHE A 312 -2.76 -20.12 -16.09
N VAL A 313 -1.62 -20.78 -15.89
CA VAL A 313 -1.35 -22.12 -16.43
C VAL A 313 -1.44 -23.13 -15.30
N GLU A 314 -2.43 -24.01 -15.33
CA GLU A 314 -2.70 -24.95 -14.23
C GLU A 314 -1.78 -26.18 -14.28
N ASN A 315 -1.62 -26.77 -15.47
CA ASN A 315 -0.85 -28.00 -15.65
C ASN A 315 0.67 -27.75 -15.58
N LEU A 316 1.37 -28.56 -14.79
CA LEU A 316 2.82 -28.49 -14.60
C LEU A 316 3.64 -28.74 -15.87
N ASP A 317 3.19 -29.63 -16.75
CA ASP A 317 3.94 -29.95 -17.98
C ASP A 317 3.80 -28.82 -19.02
N ASP A 318 2.64 -28.16 -19.05
CA ASP A 318 2.42 -26.97 -19.88
C ASP A 318 3.25 -25.79 -19.35
N ARG A 319 3.37 -25.63 -18.02
CA ARG A 319 4.27 -24.63 -17.42
C ARG A 319 5.72 -24.81 -17.84
N LYS A 320 6.23 -26.04 -17.87
CA LYS A 320 7.61 -26.31 -18.32
C LYS A 320 7.81 -25.91 -19.78
N GLN A 321 6.86 -26.23 -20.64
CA GLN A 321 6.91 -25.85 -22.07
C GLN A 321 6.87 -24.32 -22.26
N LEU A 322 6.14 -23.62 -21.39
CA LEU A 322 6.01 -22.17 -21.38
C LEU A 322 7.07 -21.43 -20.54
N GLN A 323 8.08 -22.14 -20.00
CA GLN A 323 9.15 -21.56 -19.17
C GLN A 323 8.63 -20.85 -17.89
N LEU A 324 7.60 -21.43 -17.28
CA LEU A 324 6.97 -21.02 -16.01
C LEU A 324 7.32 -21.99 -14.86
N ASP A 325 8.47 -22.66 -14.96
CA ASP A 325 8.97 -23.66 -13.98
C ASP A 325 9.22 -23.07 -12.58
N GLN A 326 9.32 -21.75 -12.48
CA GLN A 326 9.50 -21.03 -11.22
C GLN A 326 8.20 -20.95 -10.39
N CYS A 327 7.03 -21.18 -11.01
CA CYS A 327 5.75 -21.12 -10.31
C CYS A 327 5.54 -22.36 -9.43
N ARG A 328 5.46 -22.12 -8.12
CA ARG A 328 5.19 -23.15 -7.11
C ARG A 328 3.72 -23.23 -6.70
N PHE A 329 2.88 -22.28 -7.10
CA PHE A 329 1.46 -22.26 -6.77
C PHE A 329 0.72 -23.41 -7.46
N ILE A 330 -0.13 -24.11 -6.71
CA ILE A 330 -0.92 -25.22 -7.21
C ILE A 330 -2.14 -24.67 -7.97
N SER A 331 -2.84 -23.71 -7.37
CA SER A 331 -3.99 -23.03 -7.96
C SER A 331 -3.71 -21.55 -8.22
N ASN A 332 -4.57 -20.91 -9.02
CA ASN A 332 -4.47 -19.50 -9.32
C ASN A 332 -4.46 -18.64 -8.03
N SER A 333 -3.40 -17.84 -7.84
CA SER A 333 -3.18 -16.98 -6.67
C SER A 333 -3.56 -15.51 -6.89
N LEU A 334 -4.07 -15.13 -8.08
CA LEU A 334 -4.45 -13.75 -8.40
C LEU A 334 -5.49 -13.18 -7.42
N GLY A 335 -6.47 -13.99 -6.99
CA GLY A 335 -7.47 -13.58 -6.00
C GLY A 335 -6.86 -13.24 -4.64
N PHE A 336 -5.91 -14.06 -4.18
CA PHE A 336 -5.14 -13.81 -2.97
C PHE A 336 -4.29 -12.54 -3.08
N ILE A 337 -3.52 -12.40 -4.17
CA ILE A 337 -2.66 -11.24 -4.42
C ILE A 337 -3.47 -9.95 -4.46
N ARG A 338 -4.65 -9.98 -5.09
CA ARG A 338 -5.57 -8.84 -5.13
C ARG A 338 -5.97 -8.41 -3.72
N LYS A 339 -6.54 -9.33 -2.92
CA LYS A 339 -7.00 -9.02 -1.56
C LYS A 339 -5.84 -8.57 -0.66
N LEU A 340 -4.68 -9.21 -0.77
CA LEU A 340 -3.49 -8.84 0.00
C LEU A 340 -3.02 -7.42 -0.36
N THR A 341 -2.95 -7.10 -1.65
CA THR A 341 -2.56 -5.76 -2.13
C THR A 341 -3.52 -4.68 -1.63
N GLU A 342 -4.82 -4.96 -1.67
CA GLU A 342 -5.88 -4.08 -1.15
C GLU A 342 -5.72 -3.84 0.36
N ASN A 343 -5.49 -4.92 1.12
CA ASN A 343 -5.25 -4.84 2.55
C ASN A 343 -3.99 -4.04 2.91
N ARG A 344 -2.88 -4.27 2.21
CA ARG A 344 -1.58 -3.60 2.47
C ARG A 344 -1.60 -2.11 2.12
N ASN A 345 -2.23 -1.75 1.01
CA ASN A 345 -2.22 -0.39 0.49
C ASN A 345 -3.44 0.43 0.94
N GLN A 346 -4.41 -0.19 1.63
CA GLN A 346 -5.70 0.41 1.99
C GLN A 346 -6.46 0.98 0.77
N ALA A 347 -6.17 0.45 -0.42
CA ALA A 347 -6.71 0.91 -1.69
C ALA A 347 -6.61 -0.20 -2.74
N HIS A 348 -7.53 -0.19 -3.69
CA HIS A 348 -7.45 -1.05 -4.87
C HIS A 348 -6.24 -0.71 -5.72
N ALA A 349 -5.58 -1.74 -6.27
CA ALA A 349 -4.55 -1.54 -7.27
C ALA A 349 -5.17 -0.89 -8.51
N PRO A 350 -4.77 0.32 -8.91
CA PRO A 350 -5.34 0.99 -10.08
C PRO A 350 -5.10 0.16 -11.34
N LEU A 351 -6.03 0.17 -12.29
CA LEU A 351 -5.86 -0.52 -13.59
C LEU A 351 -4.67 0.01 -14.40
N SER A 352 -4.25 1.25 -14.13
CA SER A 352 -3.05 1.88 -14.70
C SER A 352 -1.74 1.39 -14.07
N SER A 353 -1.82 0.67 -12.94
CA SER A 353 -0.65 0.04 -12.32
C SER A 353 -0.29 -1.28 -12.99
N HIS A 354 0.99 -1.65 -12.94
CA HIS A 354 1.45 -2.88 -13.57
C HIS A 354 0.77 -4.10 -12.95
N VAL A 355 0.77 -4.19 -11.61
CA VAL A 355 0.11 -5.32 -10.93
C VAL A 355 -1.39 -5.24 -11.10
N GLY A 356 -2.03 -4.07 -11.00
CA GLY A 356 -3.48 -3.92 -11.20
C GLY A 356 -3.96 -4.45 -12.55
N SER A 357 -3.24 -4.12 -13.63
CA SER A 357 -3.55 -4.63 -14.98
C SER A 357 -3.31 -6.15 -15.10
N ILE A 358 -2.28 -6.68 -14.44
CA ILE A 358 -2.02 -8.13 -14.37
C ILE A 358 -3.17 -8.86 -13.67
N ILE A 359 -3.57 -8.40 -12.48
CA ILE A 359 -4.53 -9.13 -11.62
C ILE A 359 -5.99 -8.98 -12.08
N ILE A 360 -6.36 -7.88 -12.76
CA ILE A 360 -7.74 -7.64 -13.19
C ILE A 360 -7.93 -7.94 -14.68
N ASN A 361 -7.00 -7.53 -15.55
CA ASN A 361 -7.17 -7.62 -17.00
C ASN A 361 -6.36 -8.73 -17.66
N ALA A 362 -5.48 -9.43 -16.93
CA ALA A 362 -4.52 -10.37 -17.48
C ALA A 362 -3.65 -9.74 -18.60
N ILE A 363 -3.28 -8.47 -18.42
CA ILE A 363 -2.50 -7.69 -19.38
C ILE A 363 -1.20 -7.21 -18.74
N LYS A 364 -0.11 -7.34 -19.51
CA LYS A 364 1.19 -6.76 -19.22
C LYS A 364 1.26 -5.36 -19.84
N LEU A 365 1.20 -4.34 -18.99
CA LEU A 365 1.47 -2.96 -19.43
C LEU A 365 2.96 -2.78 -19.76
N PRO A 366 3.30 -1.93 -20.74
CA PRO A 366 4.68 -1.56 -21.01
C PRO A 366 5.29 -0.84 -19.80
N ILE A 367 6.60 -1.04 -19.61
CA ILE A 367 7.38 -0.26 -18.64
C ILE A 367 8.03 0.85 -19.43
N GLU A 368 7.62 2.08 -19.14
CA GLU A 368 8.10 3.32 -19.74
C GLU A 368 9.43 3.78 -19.15
#